data_AF-A0A6P0YQI7-F1
#
_entry.id   AF-A0A6P0YQI7-F1
#
_cell.length_a   1.000
_cell.length_b   1.000
_cell.length_c   1.000
_cell.angle_alpha   90.00
_cell.angle_beta   90.00
_cell.angle_gamma   90.00
#
_symmetry.space_group_name_H-M   'P 1'
#
loop_
_entity.id
_entity.type
_entity.pdbx_description
1 polymer ?
#
loop_
_entity_poly.entity_id
_entity_poly.type
_entity_poly.pdbx_seq_one_letter_code
_entity_poly.pdbx_strand_id
1 'polypeptide(L)'
;MKPVDYLRISIIDRCNFRCQYCMPEGSDFIYAVRQDWLTKDELITLLKDVFIPCGFTRFRLTGGEPLLRPDVVDIVEAIASLPQTQDLSMTTNGFLLAAMAQDLHDAGLKRL
;
A
#
# COMPACT_ATOMS: atom_id res chain seq x y z
N MET A 1 4.96 13.25 -24.27
CA MET A 1 4.21 13.23 -22.99
C MET A 1 4.84 12.14 -22.12
N LYS A 2 5.11 12.37 -20.83
CA LYS A 2 5.62 11.31 -19.95
C LYS A 2 4.50 10.29 -19.71
N PRO A 3 4.75 8.98 -19.80
CA PRO A 3 3.73 7.98 -19.51
C PRO A 3 3.30 8.08 -18.04
N VAL A 4 2.00 7.95 -17.79
CA VAL A 4 1.44 7.82 -16.43
C VAL A 4 1.21 6.34 -16.21
N ASP A 5 2.20 5.68 -15.63
CA ASP A 5 2.28 4.23 -15.45
C ASP A 5 2.48 3.83 -13.97
N TYR A 6 2.48 4.83 -13.07
CA TYR A 6 2.76 4.69 -11.65
C TYR A 6 1.56 5.07 -10.80
N LEU A 7 1.15 4.16 -9.90
CA LEU A 7 0.04 4.36 -8.98
C LEU A 7 0.51 4.26 -7.52
N ARG A 8 0.19 5.30 -6.74
CA ARG A 8 0.40 5.32 -5.29
C ARG A 8 -0.91 4.95 -4.59
N ILE A 9 -0.89 3.89 -3.80
CA ILE A 9 -2.08 3.27 -3.20
C ILE A 9 -2.00 3.42 -1.68
N SER A 10 -2.88 4.26 -1.11
CA SER A 10 -3.05 4.41 0.34
C SER A 10 -3.97 3.30 0.86
N ILE A 11 -3.40 2.32 1.56
CA ILE A 11 -4.15 1.14 2.02
C ILE A 11 -4.72 1.28 3.43
N ILE A 12 -4.26 2.28 4.18
CA ILE A 12 -4.66 2.59 5.55
C ILE A 12 -4.37 4.06 5.85
N ASP A 13 -5.12 4.67 6.75
CA ASP A 13 -4.97 6.07 7.17
C ASP A 13 -4.33 6.23 8.57
N ARG A 14 -4.29 5.15 9.34
CA ARG A 14 -3.68 5.08 10.67
C ARG A 14 -2.16 4.92 10.59
N CYS A 15 -1.46 5.52 11.55
CA CYS A 15 -0.02 5.36 11.76
C CYS A 15 0.28 5.31 13.26
N ASN A 16 1.31 4.57 13.63
CA ASN A 16 1.78 4.40 15.01
C ASN A 16 2.69 5.55 15.48
N PHE A 17 3.07 6.48 14.58
CA PHE A 17 3.85 7.68 14.90
C PHE A 17 3.01 8.95 14.74
N ARG A 18 3.40 10.01 15.45
CA ARG A 18 2.85 11.37 15.33
C ARG A 18 3.96 12.36 14.96
N CYS A 19 4.47 12.24 13.74
CA CYS A 19 5.55 13.09 13.26
C CYS A 19 5.08 14.54 13.15
N GLN A 20 5.81 15.51 13.72
CA GLN A 20 5.40 16.92 13.76
C GLN A 20 5.07 17.52 12.37
N TYR A 21 5.78 17.11 11.32
CA TYR A 21 5.58 17.61 9.96
C TYR A 21 4.44 16.92 9.18
N CYS A 22 3.86 15.84 9.74
CA CYS A 22 2.85 15.02 9.07
C CYS A 22 1.55 14.95 9.88
N MET A 23 1.65 14.62 11.17
CA MET A 23 0.54 14.54 12.11
C MET A 23 0.91 15.28 13.41
N PRO A 24 0.81 16.62 13.43
CA PRO A 24 1.15 17.42 14.60
C PRO A 24 0.19 17.16 15.77
N GLU A 25 0.69 17.31 17.00
CA GLU A 25 -0.16 17.23 18.19
C GLU A 25 -1.29 18.27 18.14
N GLY A 26 -2.51 17.87 18.51
CA GLY A 26 -3.70 18.73 18.49
C GLY A 26 -4.45 18.78 17.14
N SER A 27 -4.04 18.00 16.14
CA SER A 27 -4.85 17.80 14.93
C SER A 27 -5.91 16.71 15.13
N ASP A 28 -7.17 17.07 14.89
CA ASP A 28 -8.33 16.17 14.95
C ASP A 28 -8.38 15.30 13.69
N PHE A 29 -7.65 14.18 13.70
CA PHE A 29 -7.77 13.18 12.64
C PHE A 29 -9.00 12.30 12.88
N ILE A 30 -9.96 12.38 11.95
CA ILE A 30 -11.04 11.41 11.85
C ILE A 30 -10.51 10.24 11.02
N TYR A 31 -10.13 9.17 11.71
CA TYR A 31 -9.72 7.94 11.03
C TYR A 31 -10.95 7.24 10.46
N ALA A 32 -10.83 6.77 9.23
CA ALA A 32 -11.75 5.85 8.61
C ALA A 32 -11.97 4.63 9.52
N VAL A 33 -13.21 4.18 9.60
CA VAL A 33 -13.48 2.87 10.19
C VAL A 33 -13.03 1.81 9.20
N ARG A 34 -12.65 0.63 9.70
CA ARG A 34 -12.12 -0.46 8.87
C ARG A 34 -13.04 -0.85 7.70
N GLN A 35 -14.34 -0.62 7.84
CA GLN A 35 -15.36 -0.92 6.82
C GLN A 35 -15.28 -0.01 5.60
N ASP A 36 -14.68 1.18 5.75
CA ASP A 36 -14.54 2.17 4.67
C ASP A 36 -13.24 1.97 3.88
N TRP A 37 -12.37 1.05 4.30
CA TRP A 37 -11.18 0.71 3.54
C TRP A 37 -11.55 -0.18 2.37
N LEU A 38 -10.93 0.07 1.22
CA LEU A 38 -10.97 -0.87 0.11
C LEU A 38 -10.46 -2.23 0.60
N THR A 39 -11.30 -3.25 0.42
CA THR A 39 -10.91 -4.64 0.63
C THR A 39 -9.83 -5.03 -0.38
N LYS A 40 -9.10 -6.10 -0.08
CA LYS A 40 -8.13 -6.67 -1.02
C LYS A 40 -8.78 -6.94 -2.39
N ASP A 41 -9.97 -7.52 -2.40
CA ASP A 41 -10.64 -7.93 -3.65
C ASP A 41 -11.09 -6.72 -4.47
N GLU A 42 -11.61 -5.67 -3.83
CA GLU A 42 -11.93 -4.40 -4.51
C GLU A 42 -10.69 -3.73 -5.07
N LEU A 43 -9.58 -3.72 -4.31
CA LEU A 43 -8.32 -3.17 -4.77
C LEU A 43 -7.82 -3.91 -6.01
N ILE A 44 -7.80 -5.25 -5.98
CA ILE A 44 -7.35 -6.06 -7.11
C ILE A 44 -8.27 -5.89 -8.33
N THR A 45 -9.59 -5.79 -8.11
CA THR A 45 -10.56 -5.52 -9.18
C THR A 45 -10.25 -4.18 -9.86
N LEU A 46 -10.03 -3.11 -9.08
CA LEU A 46 -9.65 -1.81 -9.63
C LEU A 46 -8.33 -1.85 -10.40
N LEU A 47 -7.32 -2.55 -9.87
CA LEU A 47 -6.03 -2.66 -10.56
C LEU A 47 -6.15 -3.41 -11.88
N LYS A 48 -6.83 -4.57 -11.90
CA LYS A 48 -6.98 -5.41 -13.09
C LYS A 48 -7.86 -4.78 -14.16
N ASP A 49 -8.99 -4.22 -13.76
CA ASP A 49 -10.04 -3.85 -14.70
C ASP A 49 -9.97 -2.38 -15.13
N VAL A 50 -9.27 -1.53 -14.36
CA VAL A 50 -9.18 -0.09 -14.63
C VAL A 50 -7.74 0.34 -14.88
N PHE A 51 -6.85 0.19 -13.89
CA PHE A 51 -5.52 0.82 -13.95
C PHE A 51 -4.57 0.12 -14.91
N ILE A 52 -4.45 -1.21 -14.86
CA ILE A 52 -3.58 -1.96 -15.77
C ILE A 52 -3.95 -1.73 -17.25
N PRO A 53 -5.24 -1.78 -17.65
CA PRO A 53 -5.67 -1.43 -19.01
C PRO A 53 -5.31 -0.01 -19.43
N CYS A 54 -5.26 0.94 -18.48
CA CYS A 54 -4.80 2.30 -18.72
C CYS A 54 -3.26 2.43 -18.82
N GLY A 55 -2.50 1.36 -18.65
CA GLY A 55 -1.04 1.33 -18.79
C GLY A 55 -0.27 1.44 -17.47
N PHE A 56 -0.92 1.30 -16.31
CA PHE A 56 -0.25 1.28 -15.02
C PHE A 56 0.42 -0.08 -14.76
N THR A 57 1.72 -0.06 -14.49
CA THR A 57 2.53 -1.27 -14.25
C THR A 57 3.39 -1.17 -12.98
N ARG A 58 3.46 0.02 -12.36
CA ARG A 58 4.28 0.31 -11.19
C ARG A 58 3.41 0.74 -10.02
N PHE A 59 3.49 0.03 -8.91
CA PHE A 59 2.65 0.24 -7.75
C PHE A 59 3.47 0.57 -6.51
N ARG A 60 3.04 1.57 -5.74
CA ARG A 60 3.60 1.88 -4.43
C ARG A 60 2.52 1.87 -3.35
N LEU A 61 2.68 0.95 -2.40
CA LEU A 61 1.86 0.89 -1.19
C LEU A 61 2.33 1.94 -0.18
N THR A 62 1.38 2.61 0.42
CA THR A 62 1.55 3.71 1.37
C THR A 62 0.34 3.73 2.30
N GLY A 63 0.31 4.66 3.24
CA GLY A 63 -0.87 4.98 4.00
C GLY A 63 -0.59 6.11 4.97
N GLY A 64 -1.09 5.94 6.20
CA GLY A 64 -0.31 6.24 7.39
C GLY A 64 0.88 5.28 7.46
N GLU A 65 0.77 4.22 8.25
CA GLU A 65 1.76 3.13 8.30
C GLU A 65 1.16 1.84 7.70
N PRO A 66 1.58 1.42 6.48
CA PRO A 66 1.00 0.26 5.80
C PRO A 66 1.16 -1.05 6.59
N LEU A 67 2.22 -1.20 7.39
CA LEU A 67 2.44 -2.41 8.19
C LEU A 67 1.45 -2.59 9.35
N LEU A 68 0.61 -1.58 9.64
CA LEU A 68 -0.50 -1.72 10.58
C LEU A 68 -1.73 -2.40 9.96
N ARG A 69 -1.78 -2.56 8.63
CA ARG A 69 -2.91 -3.19 7.96
C ARG A 69 -2.79 -4.73 8.09
N PRO A 70 -3.78 -5.43 8.70
CA PRO A 70 -3.65 -6.85 9.02
C PRO A 70 -3.45 -7.78 7.81
N ASP A 71 -4.03 -7.43 6.66
CA ASP A 71 -3.98 -8.18 5.39
C ASP A 71 -2.91 -7.66 4.43
N VAL A 72 -1.89 -6.92 4.92
CA VAL A 72 -0.89 -6.28 4.04
C VAL A 72 -0.06 -7.29 3.24
N VAL A 73 0.28 -8.43 3.81
CA VAL A 73 1.04 -9.49 3.12
C VAL A 73 0.20 -10.07 1.98
N ASP A 74 -1.08 -10.36 2.24
CA ASP A 74 -2.02 -10.85 1.21
C ASP A 74 -2.22 -9.84 0.06
N ILE A 75 -2.25 -8.54 0.38
CA ILE A 75 -2.34 -7.48 -0.63
C ILE A 75 -1.08 -7.45 -1.49
N VAL A 76 0.09 -7.54 -0.87
CA VAL A 76 1.38 -7.59 -1.58
C VAL A 76 1.39 -8.79 -2.53
N GLU A 77 1.05 -9.99 -2.03
CA GLU A 77 1.02 -11.21 -2.82
C GLU A 77 0.07 -11.09 -4.01
N ALA A 78 -1.15 -10.58 -3.76
CA ALA A 78 -2.15 -10.44 -4.80
C ALA A 78 -1.74 -9.44 -5.91
N ILE A 79 -1.06 -8.34 -5.56
CA ILE A 79 -0.56 -7.36 -6.55
C ILE A 79 0.67 -7.90 -7.28
N ALA A 80 1.60 -8.52 -6.56
CA ALA A 80 2.81 -9.11 -7.14
C ALA A 80 2.48 -10.25 -8.11
N SER A 81 1.39 -10.98 -7.88
CA SER A 81 0.91 -12.06 -8.75
C SER A 81 0.29 -11.57 -10.06
N LEU A 82 0.06 -10.26 -10.23
CA LEU A 82 -0.46 -9.71 -11.49
C LEU A 82 0.66 -9.72 -12.53
N PRO A 83 0.49 -10.39 -13.69
CA PRO A 83 1.55 -10.50 -14.71
C PRO A 83 2.08 -9.15 -15.24
N GLN A 84 1.26 -8.10 -15.15
CA GLN A 84 1.59 -6.76 -15.63
C GLN A 84 2.33 -5.90 -14.59
N THR A 85 2.42 -6.37 -13.34
CA THR A 85 3.18 -5.68 -12.28
C THR A 85 4.67 -5.79 -12.58
N GLN A 86 5.27 -4.69 -13.02
CA GLN A 86 6.70 -4.59 -13.26
C GLN A 86 7.46 -4.17 -12.00
N ASP A 87 6.79 -3.45 -11.12
CA ASP A 87 7.40 -2.88 -9.92
C ASP A 87 6.37 -2.76 -8.80
N LEU A 88 6.70 -3.32 -7.64
CA LEU A 88 5.93 -3.19 -6.41
C LEU A 88 6.85 -2.72 -5.28
N SER A 89 6.49 -1.60 -4.68
CA SER A 89 7.23 -1.03 -3.55
C SER A 89 6.33 -0.56 -2.42
N MET A 90 6.91 -0.36 -1.22
CA MET A 90 6.15 0.08 -0.05
C MET A 90 6.90 1.17 0.72
N THR A 91 6.22 2.27 1.04
CA THR A 91 6.76 3.28 1.95
C THR A 91 6.26 3.03 3.36
N THR A 92 7.19 2.74 4.28
CA THR A 92 6.94 2.45 5.71
C THR A 92 7.92 3.23 6.58
N ASN A 93 7.54 3.53 7.82
CA ASN A 93 8.46 4.01 8.85
C ASN A 93 9.42 2.92 9.37
N GLY A 94 9.19 1.66 9.01
CA GLY A 94 10.07 0.53 9.29
C GLY A 94 9.95 -0.06 10.70
N PHE A 95 9.13 0.51 11.58
CA PHE A 95 9.04 0.08 12.99
C PHE A 95 8.61 -1.40 13.12
N LEU A 96 7.68 -1.85 12.28
CA LEU A 96 7.18 -3.22 12.27
C LEU A 96 7.89 -4.12 11.24
N LEU A 97 8.87 -3.60 10.50
CA LEU A 97 9.45 -4.29 9.36
C LEU A 97 10.17 -5.58 9.78
N ALA A 98 10.92 -5.56 10.89
CA ALA A 98 11.71 -6.71 11.33
C ALA A 98 10.87 -7.99 11.51
N ALA A 99 9.62 -7.86 11.95
CA ALA A 99 8.71 -8.98 12.16
C ALA A 99 8.03 -9.47 10.88
N MET A 100 7.96 -8.64 9.83
CA MET A 100 7.17 -8.91 8.61
C MET A 100 8.03 -8.99 7.34
N ALA A 101 9.33 -8.67 7.42
CA ALA A 101 10.19 -8.52 6.26
C ALA A 101 10.26 -9.77 5.39
N GLN A 102 10.35 -10.95 6.03
CA GLN A 102 10.42 -12.22 5.32
C GLN A 102 9.10 -12.52 4.59
N ASP A 103 7.98 -12.44 5.29
CA ASP A 103 6.64 -12.66 4.71
C ASP A 103 6.36 -11.71 3.54
N LEU A 104 6.72 -10.43 3.68
CA LEU A 104 6.57 -9.45 2.60
C LEU A 104 7.46 -9.75 1.40
N HIS A 105 8.71 -10.15 1.64
CA HIS A 105 9.64 -10.51 0.57
C HIS A 105 9.16 -11.75 -0.20
N ASP A 106 8.66 -12.75 0.53
CA ASP A 106 8.16 -14.01 -0.01
C ASP A 106 6.85 -13.81 -0.77
N ALA A 107 5.98 -12.90 -0.30
CA ALA A 107 4.83 -12.40 -1.04
C ALA A 107 5.18 -11.59 -2.31
N GLY A 108 6.47 -11.30 -2.54
CA GLY A 108 6.94 -10.66 -3.77
C GLY A 108 7.25 -9.17 -3.66
N LEU A 109 7.25 -8.57 -2.47
CA LEU A 109 7.74 -7.20 -2.28
C LEU A 109 9.26 -7.16 -2.48
N LYS A 110 9.73 -6.41 -3.49
CA LYS A 110 11.16 -6.32 -3.81
C LYS A 110 11.83 -5.02 -3.41
N ARG A 111 11.06 -3.99 -3.05
CA ARG A 111 11.60 -2.68 -2.69
C ARG A 111 10.75 -1.99 -1.63
N LEU A 112 11.43 -1.26 -0.76
CA LEU A 112 10.84 -0.30 0.18
C LEU A 112 11.10 1.12 -0.37
#